data_AF-A0A9W9YVK5-F1
#
_entry.id   AF-A0A9W9YVK5-F1
#
_cell.length_a   1.000
_cell.length_b   1.000
_cell.length_c   1.000
_cell.angle_alpha   90.00
_cell.angle_beta   90.00
_cell.angle_gamma   90.00
#
_symmetry.space_group_name_H-M   'P 1'
#
loop_
_entity.id
_entity.type
_entity.pdbx_description
1 polymer ?
#
loop_
_entity_poly.entity_id
_entity_poly.type
_entity_poly.pdbx_seq_one_letter_code
_entity_poly.pdbx_strand_id
1 'polypeptide(L)'
;MRETDSDTRKRRATGQENGIVEQKKSKMAGESGANLPKESVSSSTNEEEKFFVYNLWRFGKLKLLIRCSVDAYRAEPNKPNCFTFFSVLPKLEYQANFGHEKLTCCEIARLWLHCYIRPNTKLICGRINVFNSELLRVDELFVNDILQQGVGFHPAQGMKMVFQVFQALKRLPESKFILSHKSGEIHGCLYKSMLSSSASLKSSYDFHKTRTPVVVNYTEADIPG
;
A
#
# COMPACT_ATOMS: atom_id res chain seq x y z
N MET A 1 15.30 4.37 39.60
CA MET A 1 16.70 4.68 39.22
C MET A 1 17.22 3.58 38.30
N ARG A 2 17.19 3.85 36.98
CA ARG A 2 18.07 3.34 35.91
C ARG A 2 17.36 3.59 34.58
N GLU A 3 17.65 4.76 34.02
CA GLU A 3 17.47 5.07 32.60
C GLU A 3 18.55 4.33 31.81
N THR A 4 18.19 3.79 30.65
CA THR A 4 19.14 3.39 29.62
C THR A 4 18.67 4.00 28.31
N ASP A 5 19.41 5.03 27.93
CA ASP A 5 19.37 5.77 26.68
C ASP A 5 19.88 4.88 25.52
N SER A 6 19.29 5.00 24.34
CA SER A 6 19.76 4.29 23.14
C SER A 6 19.78 5.21 21.92
N ASP A 7 20.96 5.82 21.78
CA ASP A 7 21.61 6.46 20.63
C ASP A 7 20.90 6.51 19.27
N THR A 8 20.58 7.74 18.86
CA THR A 8 20.30 8.11 17.46
C THR A 8 21.57 8.65 16.81
N ARG A 9 22.15 7.88 15.89
CA ARG A 9 23.41 8.20 15.20
C ARG A 9 23.21 9.27 14.11
N LYS A 10 23.49 10.54 14.44
CA LYS A 10 23.66 11.65 13.47
C LYS A 10 25.00 11.51 12.74
N ARG A 11 25.02 11.72 11.41
CA ARG A 11 26.23 11.88 10.61
C ARG A 11 26.38 13.36 10.20
N ARG A 12 27.47 14.00 10.66
CA ARG A 12 28.16 15.20 10.09
C ARG A 12 29.32 14.67 9.21
N ALA A 13 30.05 15.40 8.36
CA ALA A 13 29.96 16.66 7.60
C ALA A 13 31.34 16.80 6.90
N THR A 14 31.41 17.41 5.72
CA THR A 14 32.62 18.01 5.11
C THR A 14 32.09 18.98 4.03
N GLY A 15 32.41 20.27 3.94
CA GLY A 15 33.45 21.10 4.52
C GLY A 15 34.30 21.69 3.40
N GLN A 16 34.03 22.93 2.96
CA GLN A 16 35.05 23.85 2.43
C GLN A 16 34.51 25.31 2.39
N GLU A 17 35.13 26.14 3.23
CA GLU A 17 35.08 27.61 3.22
C GLU A 17 36.09 28.18 2.22
N ASN A 18 35.79 29.38 1.71
CA ASN A 18 36.67 30.50 1.29
C ASN A 18 35.68 31.64 0.90
N GLY A 19 35.70 32.91 1.30
CA GLY A 19 36.58 33.77 2.07
C GLY A 19 36.40 35.23 1.56
N ILE A 20 36.08 36.17 2.46
CA ILE A 20 36.42 37.63 2.46
C ILE A 20 35.59 38.60 1.57
N VAL A 21 34.65 39.41 2.11
CA VAL A 21 34.66 40.82 2.67
C VAL A 21 34.92 41.97 1.65
N GLU A 22 33.91 42.84 1.37
CA GLU A 22 33.83 44.27 1.76
C GLU A 22 32.80 45.15 0.98
N GLN A 23 32.44 46.25 1.66
CA GLN A 23 31.33 47.19 1.56
C GLN A 23 31.26 48.10 0.32
N LYS A 24 30.04 48.55 -0.08
CA LYS A 24 29.67 49.99 -0.11
C LYS A 24 28.18 50.24 -0.40
N LYS A 25 27.64 51.23 0.30
CA LYS A 25 26.25 51.72 0.28
C LYS A 25 26.15 52.95 -0.64
N SER A 26 25.17 52.99 -1.53
CA SER A 26 24.62 54.24 -2.07
C SER A 26 23.15 54.07 -2.45
N LYS A 27 22.46 55.20 -2.49
CA LYS A 27 21.04 55.43 -2.19
C LYS A 27 20.33 55.94 -3.45
N MET A 28 19.03 55.66 -3.55
CA MET A 28 17.94 56.50 -4.09
C MET A 28 17.10 55.96 -5.25
N ALA A 29 15.79 56.16 -5.01
CA ALA A 29 14.71 56.49 -5.93
C ALA A 29 14.24 55.41 -6.90
N GLY A 30 12.96 55.06 -6.74
CA GLY A 30 12.24 54.20 -7.65
C GLY A 30 11.81 54.93 -8.91
N GLU A 31 11.44 54.12 -9.89
CA GLU A 31 10.43 54.45 -10.88
C GLU A 31 9.91 53.16 -11.52
N SER A 32 8.70 53.31 -12.02
CA SER A 32 7.72 52.28 -12.34
C SER A 32 8.00 51.53 -13.64
N GLY A 33 7.44 50.32 -13.73
CA GLY A 33 6.90 49.79 -14.98
C GLY A 33 7.84 48.96 -15.84
N ALA A 34 7.77 47.63 -15.71
CA ALA A 34 8.03 46.73 -16.82
C ALA A 34 7.19 45.46 -16.67
N ASN A 35 6.32 45.25 -17.65
CA ASN A 35 5.56 44.02 -17.88
C ASN A 35 6.47 42.80 -17.89
N LEU A 36 6.13 41.76 -17.12
CA LEU A 36 6.63 40.40 -17.36
C LEU A 36 5.63 39.64 -18.26
N PRO A 37 6.08 39.03 -19.37
CA PRO A 37 5.23 38.19 -20.21
C PRO A 37 4.83 36.90 -19.47
N LYS A 38 3.59 36.46 -19.73
CA LYS A 38 3.08 35.14 -19.40
C LYS A 38 3.86 34.09 -20.21
N GLU A 39 4.85 33.44 -19.62
CA GLU A 39 5.46 32.25 -20.21
C GLU A 39 4.74 31.00 -19.73
N SER A 40 3.98 30.46 -20.68
CA SER A 40 3.77 29.03 -20.97
C SER A 40 3.79 28.08 -19.78
N VAL A 41 2.60 27.54 -19.50
CA VAL A 41 2.38 26.24 -18.86
C VAL A 41 3.30 25.22 -19.53
N SER A 42 4.45 24.98 -18.92
CA SER A 42 5.23 23.78 -19.20
C SER A 42 4.43 22.64 -18.60
N SER A 43 3.87 21.81 -19.47
CA SER A 43 3.39 20.48 -19.11
C SER A 43 4.60 19.69 -18.61
N SER A 44 4.95 19.89 -17.32
CA SER A 44 5.88 19.00 -16.67
C SER A 44 5.17 17.65 -16.59
N THR A 45 5.67 16.71 -17.38
CA THR A 45 5.51 15.28 -17.12
C THR A 45 6.10 15.02 -15.73
N ASN A 46 5.30 15.31 -14.70
CA ASN A 46 5.60 14.94 -13.33
C ASN A 46 5.42 13.42 -13.30
N GLU A 47 6.52 12.69 -13.48
CA GLU A 47 6.56 11.30 -13.04
C GLU A 47 6.12 11.33 -11.57
N GLU A 48 4.94 10.78 -11.28
CA GLU A 48 4.36 10.82 -9.94
C GLU A 48 5.35 10.16 -8.97
N GLU A 49 6.07 10.98 -8.20
CA GLU A 49 7.01 10.49 -7.19
C GLU A 49 6.23 9.69 -6.15
N LYS A 50 6.27 8.36 -6.29
CA LYS A 50 5.56 7.45 -5.40
C LYS A 50 6.42 7.15 -4.18
N PHE A 51 5.93 7.53 -3.02
CA PHE A 51 6.61 7.26 -1.75
C PHE A 51 6.36 5.81 -1.31
N PHE A 52 7.44 5.13 -0.89
CA PHE A 52 7.37 3.76 -0.39
C PHE A 52 7.91 3.66 1.03
N VAL A 53 7.26 2.81 1.84
CA VAL A 53 7.68 2.45 3.19
C VAL A 53 7.89 0.93 3.24
N TYR A 54 9.00 0.51 3.83
CA TYR A 54 9.32 -0.90 4.03
C TYR A 54 9.11 -1.27 5.49
N ASN A 55 8.16 -2.15 5.76
CA ASN A 55 7.84 -2.62 7.09
C ASN A 55 8.38 -4.03 7.29
N LEU A 56 9.20 -4.23 8.33
CA LEU A 56 9.69 -5.55 8.72
C LEU A 56 8.74 -6.16 9.76
N TRP A 57 8.07 -7.24 9.38
CA TRP A 57 7.11 -7.96 10.19
C TRP A 57 7.68 -9.29 10.67
N ARG A 58 7.33 -9.69 11.89
CA ARG A 58 7.56 -11.06 12.39
C ARG A 58 6.24 -11.81 12.40
N PHE A 59 6.19 -12.93 11.70
CA PHE A 59 4.99 -13.75 11.57
C PHE A 59 5.31 -15.20 11.99
N GLY A 60 5.07 -15.49 13.27
CA GLY A 60 5.60 -16.70 13.91
C GLY A 60 7.14 -16.74 13.85
N LYS A 61 7.68 -17.78 13.20
CA LYS A 61 9.12 -17.94 12.96
C LYS A 61 9.62 -17.26 11.66
N LEU A 62 8.71 -16.67 10.88
CA LEU A 62 9.05 -16.00 9.62
C LEU A 62 9.29 -14.51 9.82
N LYS A 63 10.19 -13.94 9.02
CA LYS A 63 10.38 -12.49 8.90
C LYS A 63 9.93 -12.07 7.50
N LEU A 64 9.02 -11.11 7.43
CA LEU A 64 8.41 -10.62 6.20
C LEU A 64 8.81 -9.17 5.99
N LEU A 65 9.39 -8.84 4.85
CA LEU A 65 9.60 -7.45 4.45
C LEU A 65 8.47 -7.03 3.51
N ILE A 66 7.66 -6.09 3.94
CA ILE A 66 6.47 -5.64 3.20
C ILE A 66 6.72 -4.23 2.69
N ARG A 67 6.77 -4.07 1.37
CA ARG A 67 6.79 -2.76 0.72
C ARG A 67 5.36 -2.23 0.60
N CYS A 68 5.11 -1.05 1.15
CA CYS A 68 3.85 -0.33 1.05
C CYS A 68 4.04 0.98 0.30
N SER A 69 3.05 1.42 -0.48
CA SER A 69 2.99 2.78 -0.97
C SER A 69 2.29 3.70 0.03
N VAL A 70 2.65 4.97 0.01
CA VAL A 70 1.98 6.06 0.73
C VAL A 70 1.29 6.93 -0.30
N ASP A 71 -0.01 7.13 -0.11
CA ASP A 71 -0.84 7.86 -1.07
C ASP A 71 -0.80 9.37 -0.77
N ALA A 72 -0.83 9.74 0.51
CA ALA A 72 -0.72 11.12 0.94
C ALA A 72 -0.11 11.26 2.34
N TYR A 73 0.36 12.46 2.67
CA TYR A 73 0.79 12.83 4.00
C TYR A 73 0.31 14.25 4.34
N ARG A 74 0.16 14.53 5.63
CA ARG A 74 -0.14 15.85 6.17
C ARG A 74 0.88 16.19 7.26
N ALA A 75 1.50 17.36 7.16
CA ALA A 75 2.31 17.87 8.26
C ALA A 75 1.41 18.31 9.42
N GLU A 76 1.76 17.92 10.64
CA GLU A 76 1.01 18.31 11.83
C GLU A 76 1.29 19.79 12.16
N PRO A 77 0.26 20.65 12.27
CA PRO A 77 0.44 22.09 12.43
C PRO A 77 1.18 22.45 13.72
N ASN A 78 1.02 21.62 14.77
CA ASN A 78 1.53 21.89 16.11
C ASN A 78 2.86 21.18 16.42
N LYS A 79 3.41 20.38 15.49
CA LYS A 79 4.62 19.58 15.73
C LYS A 79 5.53 19.60 14.49
N PRO A 80 6.63 20.38 14.51
CA PRO A 80 7.56 20.39 13.39
C PRO A 80 8.12 18.98 13.16
N ASN A 81 8.25 18.58 11.89
CA ASN A 81 8.70 17.25 11.44
C ASN A 81 7.83 16.07 11.89
N CYS A 82 6.59 16.31 12.29
CA CYS A 82 5.61 15.25 12.53
C CYS A 82 4.63 15.17 11.35
N PHE A 83 4.49 13.98 10.78
CA PHE A 83 3.63 13.75 9.62
C PHE A 83 2.61 12.67 9.93
N THR A 84 1.37 12.91 9.54
CA THR A 84 0.32 11.90 9.50
C THR A 84 0.23 11.37 8.08
N PHE A 85 0.33 10.04 7.94
CA PHE A 85 0.23 9.36 6.65
C PHE A 85 -1.20 8.90 6.39
N PHE A 86 -1.60 8.96 5.13
CA PHE A 86 -2.92 8.57 4.68
C PHE A 86 -2.83 7.53 3.57
N SER A 87 -3.74 6.57 3.63
CA SER A 87 -4.08 5.71 2.52
C SER A 87 -5.41 6.18 1.94
N VAL A 88 -5.48 6.30 0.62
CA VAL A 88 -6.66 6.80 -0.08
C VAL A 88 -7.19 5.68 -0.96
N LEU A 89 -8.39 5.19 -0.65
CA LEU A 89 -9.02 4.09 -1.39
C LEU A 89 -10.41 4.51 -1.90
N PRO A 90 -10.71 4.30 -3.19
CA PRO A 90 -12.04 4.56 -3.71
C PRO A 90 -13.00 3.42 -3.35
N LYS A 91 -14.25 3.77 -3.01
CA LYS A 91 -15.39 2.86 -2.99
C LYS A 91 -16.31 3.26 -4.13
N LEU A 92 -16.49 2.33 -5.06
CA LEU A 92 -17.37 2.53 -6.21
C LEU A 92 -18.83 2.30 -5.80
N GLU A 93 -19.69 3.24 -6.17
CA GLU A 93 -21.14 3.24 -5.95
C GLU A 93 -21.85 3.07 -7.30
N TYR A 94 -22.51 1.94 -7.49
CA TYR A 94 -23.33 1.62 -8.65
C TYR A 94 -24.81 1.94 -8.41
N GLN A 95 -25.24 1.99 -7.14
CA GLN A 95 -26.64 2.21 -6.77
C GLN A 95 -26.83 3.47 -5.91
N ALA A 96 -26.13 4.57 -6.26
CA ALA A 96 -26.17 5.82 -5.49
C ALA A 96 -27.59 6.38 -5.24
N ASN A 97 -28.54 6.10 -6.13
CA ASN A 97 -29.95 6.50 -5.99
C ASN A 97 -30.68 5.82 -4.82
N PHE A 98 -30.14 4.71 -4.30
CA PHE A 98 -30.70 3.95 -3.17
C PHE A 98 -29.89 4.16 -1.87
N GLY A 99 -29.07 5.20 -1.83
CA GLY A 99 -28.12 5.46 -0.74
C GLY A 99 -26.75 4.86 -1.01
N HIS A 100 -25.95 4.74 0.04
CA HIS A 100 -24.58 4.23 -0.06
C HIS A 100 -24.54 2.71 0.08
N GLU A 101 -23.79 2.06 -0.80
CA GLU A 101 -23.57 0.62 -0.75
C GLU A 101 -22.82 0.21 0.52
N LYS A 102 -23.22 -0.94 1.07
CA LYS A 102 -22.46 -1.59 2.14
C LYS A 102 -21.14 -2.12 1.59
N LEU A 103 -20.12 -2.10 2.44
CA LEU A 103 -18.84 -2.72 2.10
C LEU A 103 -18.98 -4.23 2.04
N THR A 104 -18.51 -4.82 0.95
CA THR A 104 -18.40 -6.28 0.80
C THR A 104 -17.28 -6.83 1.67
N CYS A 105 -17.32 -8.14 1.97
CA CYS A 105 -16.30 -8.80 2.78
C CYS A 105 -14.88 -8.62 2.20
N CYS A 106 -14.75 -8.67 0.87
CA CYS A 106 -13.49 -8.42 0.17
C CYS A 106 -13.00 -6.98 0.28
N GLU A 107 -13.91 -6.00 0.22
CA GLU A 107 -13.57 -4.58 0.42
C GLU A 107 -13.14 -4.33 1.86
N ILE A 108 -13.87 -4.85 2.86
CA ILE A 108 -13.48 -4.77 4.27
C ILE A 108 -12.10 -5.37 4.50
N ALA A 109 -11.84 -6.57 3.97
CA ALA A 109 -10.54 -7.21 4.09
C ALA A 109 -9.40 -6.34 3.54
N ARG A 110 -9.61 -5.69 2.38
CA ARG A 110 -8.63 -4.77 1.76
C ARG A 110 -8.41 -3.51 2.60
N LEU A 111 -9.48 -2.85 3.02
CA LEU A 111 -9.42 -1.64 3.86
C LEU A 111 -8.70 -1.96 5.19
N TRP A 112 -9.09 -3.05 5.84
CA TRP A 112 -8.46 -3.53 7.07
C TRP A 112 -6.97 -3.81 6.87
N LEU A 113 -6.59 -4.51 5.79
CA LEU A 113 -5.19 -4.84 5.49
C LEU A 113 -4.35 -3.58 5.28
N HIS A 114 -4.92 -2.56 4.62
CA HIS A 114 -4.27 -1.27 4.41
C HIS A 114 -3.93 -0.58 5.75
N CYS A 115 -4.86 -0.58 6.71
CA CYS A 115 -4.60 -0.03 8.05
C CYS A 115 -3.66 -0.91 8.89
N TYR A 116 -3.78 -2.24 8.76
CA TYR A 116 -3.06 -3.17 9.62
C TYR A 116 -1.56 -3.25 9.28
N ILE A 117 -1.20 -3.31 7.99
CA ILE A 117 0.19 -3.45 7.56
C ILE A 117 1.01 -2.18 7.82
N ARG A 118 0.36 -1.01 7.80
CA ARG A 118 0.99 0.30 7.99
C ARG A 118 0.58 0.90 9.33
N PRO A 119 1.42 0.78 10.38
CA PRO A 119 1.13 1.43 11.65
C PRO A 119 1.01 2.96 11.46
N ASN A 120 0.14 3.59 12.24
CA ASN A 120 -0.09 5.05 12.26
C ASN A 120 -0.53 5.67 10.92
N THR A 121 -1.12 4.88 10.02
CA THR A 121 -1.71 5.38 8.78
C THR A 121 -3.23 5.46 8.92
N LYS A 122 -3.80 6.61 8.57
CA LYS A 122 -5.25 6.81 8.51
C LYS A 122 -5.79 6.40 7.14
N LEU A 123 -7.03 5.94 7.09
CA LEU A 123 -7.66 5.56 5.83
C LEU A 123 -8.73 6.58 5.44
N ILE A 124 -8.63 7.08 4.22
CA ILE A 124 -9.64 7.93 3.59
C ILE A 124 -10.30 7.09 2.51
N CYS A 125 -11.62 6.90 2.62
CA CYS A 125 -12.44 6.21 1.65
C CYS A 125 -13.31 7.22 0.89
N GLY A 126 -13.01 7.44 -0.39
CA GLY A 126 -13.82 8.28 -1.26
C GLY A 126 -14.90 7.46 -1.94
N ARG A 127 -16.18 7.76 -1.70
CA ARG A 127 -17.30 7.10 -2.39
C ARG A 127 -17.57 7.81 -3.71
N ILE A 128 -17.42 7.11 -4.82
CA ILE A 128 -17.48 7.67 -6.16
C ILE A 128 -18.60 7.00 -6.94
N ASN A 129 -19.46 7.81 -7.55
CA ASN A 129 -20.48 7.33 -8.47
C ASN A 129 -19.80 6.86 -9.77
N VAL A 130 -20.03 5.60 -10.14
CA VAL A 130 -19.39 4.98 -11.29
C VAL A 130 -19.79 5.63 -12.61
N PHE A 131 -21.01 6.15 -12.72
CA PHE A 131 -21.57 6.59 -14.02
C PHE A 131 -21.14 8.01 -14.41
N ASN A 132 -20.98 8.90 -13.44
CA ASN A 132 -20.60 10.30 -13.67
C ASN A 132 -19.24 10.66 -13.05
N SER A 133 -18.57 9.71 -12.39
CA SER A 133 -17.29 9.92 -11.67
C SER A 133 -17.35 10.99 -10.58
N GLU A 134 -18.55 11.30 -10.08
CA GLU A 134 -18.76 12.27 -9.02
C GLU A 134 -18.35 11.71 -7.66
N LEU A 135 -17.61 12.50 -6.89
CA LEU A 135 -17.28 12.17 -5.50
C LEU A 135 -18.51 12.47 -4.62
N LEU A 136 -19.19 11.40 -4.20
CA LEU A 136 -20.41 11.48 -3.41
C LEU A 136 -20.13 11.80 -1.94
N ARG A 137 -19.06 11.24 -1.38
CA ARG A 137 -18.74 11.35 0.05
C ARG A 137 -17.28 11.05 0.33
N VAL A 138 -16.72 11.56 1.43
CA VAL A 138 -15.39 11.14 1.90
C VAL A 138 -15.52 10.68 3.35
N ASP A 139 -15.11 9.45 3.61
CA ASP A 139 -15.12 8.83 4.92
C ASP A 139 -13.69 8.69 5.44
N GLU A 140 -13.39 9.24 6.62
CA GLU A 140 -12.18 8.88 7.36
C GLU A 140 -12.49 7.66 8.23
N LEU A 141 -11.86 6.53 7.92
CA LEU A 141 -12.13 5.23 8.55
C LEU A 141 -10.98 4.82 9.45
N PHE A 142 -11.30 4.42 10.68
CA PHE A 142 -10.39 3.72 11.57
C PHE A 142 -10.61 2.20 11.49
N VAL A 143 -9.66 1.43 12.03
CA VAL A 143 -9.72 -0.04 12.05
C VAL A 143 -11.02 -0.54 12.67
N ASN A 144 -11.47 0.11 13.74
CA ASN A 144 -12.71 -0.27 14.42
C ASN A 144 -13.94 -0.02 13.55
N ASP A 145 -13.98 1.10 12.83
CA ASP A 145 -15.09 1.41 11.91
C ASP A 145 -15.17 0.37 10.80
N ILE A 146 -14.02 -0.01 10.24
CA ILE A 146 -13.93 -1.02 9.17
C ILE A 146 -14.47 -2.37 9.63
N LEU A 147 -14.11 -2.81 10.85
CA LEU A 147 -14.53 -4.11 11.37
C LEU A 147 -15.99 -4.14 11.84
N GLN A 148 -16.56 -3.00 12.25
CA GLN A 148 -17.94 -2.90 12.70
C GLN A 148 -18.97 -2.81 11.56
N GLN A 149 -18.53 -2.62 10.30
CA GLN A 149 -19.42 -2.46 9.14
C GLN A 149 -20.16 -3.75 8.70
N GLY A 150 -20.04 -4.84 9.46
CA GLY A 150 -21.12 -5.83 9.54
C GLY A 150 -21.13 -6.93 8.46
N VAL A 151 -19.98 -7.35 7.95
CA VAL A 151 -19.88 -8.58 7.14
C VAL A 151 -18.76 -9.45 7.69
N GLY A 152 -18.98 -10.77 7.72
CA GLY A 152 -18.21 -11.81 8.44
C GLY A 152 -16.73 -11.98 8.08
N PHE A 153 -16.01 -10.89 7.80
CA PHE A 153 -14.57 -10.85 7.74
C PHE A 153 -14.00 -10.97 9.15
N HIS A 154 -13.24 -12.04 9.37
CA HIS A 154 -12.52 -12.28 10.62
C HIS A 154 -11.01 -12.12 10.35
N PRO A 155 -10.37 -11.04 10.85
CA PRO A 155 -8.95 -10.80 10.65
C PRO A 155 -8.05 -11.99 10.96
N ALA A 156 -8.33 -12.68 12.07
CA ALA A 156 -7.58 -13.85 12.51
C ALA A 156 -7.64 -14.99 11.49
N GLN A 157 -8.81 -15.23 10.88
CA GLN A 157 -8.99 -16.26 9.86
C GLN A 157 -8.23 -15.91 8.58
N GLY A 158 -8.29 -14.65 8.13
CA GLY A 158 -7.52 -14.17 6.99
C GLY A 158 -6.01 -14.33 7.20
N MET A 159 -5.51 -13.94 8.36
CA MET A 159 -4.09 -14.09 8.69
C MET A 159 -3.67 -15.56 8.84
N LYS A 160 -4.52 -16.43 9.39
CA LYS A 160 -4.28 -17.87 9.45
C LYS A 160 -4.10 -18.46 8.05
N MET A 161 -4.93 -18.05 7.09
CA MET A 161 -4.81 -18.48 5.69
C MET A 161 -3.49 -18.05 5.07
N VAL A 162 -3.09 -16.79 5.26
CA VAL A 162 -1.78 -16.29 4.79
C VAL A 162 -0.63 -17.09 5.41
N PHE A 163 -0.72 -17.44 6.70
CA PHE A 163 0.27 -18.27 7.37
C PHE A 163 0.38 -19.66 6.76
N GLN A 164 -0.76 -20.31 6.50
CA GLN A 164 -0.80 -21.62 5.86
C GLN A 164 -0.17 -21.59 4.46
N VAL A 165 -0.40 -20.52 3.69
CA VAL A 165 0.26 -20.32 2.39
C VAL A 165 1.78 -20.21 2.55
N PHE A 166 2.28 -19.41 3.48
CA PHE A 166 3.74 -19.30 3.70
C PHE A 166 4.36 -20.61 4.18
N GLN A 167 3.67 -21.35 5.04
CA GLN A 167 4.14 -22.67 5.49
C GLN A 167 4.14 -23.69 4.35
N ALA A 168 3.15 -23.65 3.45
CA ALA A 168 3.13 -24.47 2.25
C ALA A 168 4.32 -24.14 1.35
N LEU A 169 4.55 -22.85 1.05
CA LEU A 169 5.65 -22.39 0.22
C LEU A 169 7.02 -22.76 0.81
N LYS A 170 7.20 -22.69 2.12
CA LYS A 170 8.45 -23.08 2.80
C LYS A 170 8.79 -24.57 2.64
N ARG A 171 7.77 -25.44 2.51
CA ARG A 171 7.97 -26.89 2.33
C ARG A 171 8.24 -27.28 0.88
N LEU A 172 7.93 -26.41 -0.07
CA LEU A 172 8.08 -26.68 -1.49
C LEU A 172 9.51 -26.36 -1.97
N PRO A 173 10.01 -27.05 -3.01
CA PRO A 173 11.31 -26.75 -3.58
C PRO A 173 11.31 -25.37 -4.26
N GLU A 174 12.49 -24.76 -4.37
CA GLU A 174 12.66 -23.46 -5.02
C GLU A 174 12.16 -23.50 -6.47
N SER A 175 11.08 -22.76 -6.73
CA SER A 175 10.45 -22.67 -8.04
C SER A 175 9.51 -21.48 -8.13
N LYS A 176 8.96 -21.25 -9.31
CA LYS A 176 7.92 -20.25 -9.53
C LYS A 176 6.56 -20.92 -9.27
N PHE A 177 5.75 -20.31 -8.42
CA PHE A 177 4.42 -20.81 -8.07
C PHE A 177 3.34 -19.77 -8.37
N ILE A 178 2.15 -20.24 -8.70
CA ILE A 178 0.94 -19.43 -8.85
C ILE A 178 -0.05 -19.90 -7.80
N LEU A 179 -0.47 -18.98 -6.92
CA LEU A 179 -1.62 -19.17 -6.06
C LEU A 179 -2.88 -18.77 -6.82
N SER A 180 -3.87 -19.64 -6.88
CA SER A 180 -5.14 -19.38 -7.56
C SER A 180 -6.30 -19.94 -6.74
N HIS A 181 -7.40 -19.19 -6.73
CA HIS A 181 -8.65 -19.55 -6.08
C HIS A 181 -9.77 -19.37 -7.09
N LYS A 182 -10.66 -20.36 -7.20
CA LYS A 182 -11.84 -20.29 -8.04
C LYS A 182 -13.05 -19.91 -7.20
N SER A 183 -13.91 -19.05 -7.73
CA SER A 183 -15.16 -18.69 -7.06
C SER A 183 -15.98 -19.94 -6.75
N GLY A 184 -16.48 -20.04 -5.51
CA GLY A 184 -17.23 -21.18 -5.00
C GLY A 184 -16.38 -22.31 -4.41
N GLU A 185 -15.06 -22.33 -4.63
CA GLU A 185 -14.19 -23.31 -3.98
C GLU A 185 -13.82 -22.89 -2.56
N ILE A 186 -13.73 -23.86 -1.65
CA ILE A 186 -13.35 -23.64 -0.26
C ILE A 186 -11.83 -23.61 -0.04
N HIS A 187 -11.04 -23.99 -1.05
CA HIS A 187 -9.59 -24.10 -0.96
C HIS A 187 -8.91 -23.32 -2.09
N GLY A 188 -7.72 -22.77 -1.80
CA GLY A 188 -6.83 -22.22 -2.82
C GLY A 188 -5.84 -23.28 -3.30
N CYS A 189 -5.44 -23.22 -4.57
CA CYS A 189 -4.49 -24.13 -5.18
C CYS A 189 -3.16 -23.44 -5.49
N LEU A 190 -2.05 -24.13 -5.19
CA LEU A 190 -0.70 -23.73 -5.60
C LEU A 190 -0.27 -24.55 -6.83
N TYR A 191 0.04 -23.86 -7.92
CA TYR A 191 0.50 -24.46 -9.16
C TYR A 191 1.98 -24.14 -9.39
N LYS A 192 2.80 -25.16 -9.66
CA LYS A 192 4.20 -24.96 -10.05
C LYS A 192 4.28 -24.57 -11.52
N SER A 193 5.00 -23.49 -11.83
CA SER A 193 5.27 -23.07 -13.20
C SER A 193 6.22 -24.08 -13.87
N MET A 194 5.83 -24.55 -15.05
CA MET A 194 6.68 -25.39 -15.89
C MET A 194 7.24 -24.51 -17.01
N LEU A 195 8.57 -24.40 -17.10
CA LEU A 195 9.20 -23.93 -18.34
C LEU A 195 9.08 -25.08 -19.34
N SER A 196 8.22 -24.92 -20.36
CA SER A 196 8.23 -25.83 -21.49
C SER A 196 9.58 -25.68 -22.20
N SER A 197 10.45 -26.68 -22.09
CA SER A 197 11.66 -26.80 -22.90
C SER A 197 11.30 -27.24 -24.32
N SER A 198 10.48 -26.44 -25.00
CA SER A 198 10.18 -26.60 -26.41
C SER A 198 10.27 -25.23 -27.07
N ALA A 199 11.35 -25.01 -27.82
CA ALA A 199 11.43 -23.91 -28.76
C ALA A 199 10.22 -23.97 -29.70
N SER A 200 9.62 -22.80 -30.01
CA SER A 200 8.38 -22.59 -30.79
C SER A 200 7.09 -22.91 -30.00
N LEU A 201 6.04 -22.08 -29.91
CA LEU A 201 5.52 -20.98 -30.73
C LEU A 201 4.77 -19.97 -29.84
N LYS A 202 4.75 -18.70 -30.26
CA LYS A 202 3.79 -17.61 -29.95
C LYS A 202 3.02 -17.69 -28.61
N SER A 203 3.36 -16.76 -27.73
CA SER A 203 2.63 -16.38 -26.51
C SER A 203 1.12 -16.23 -26.75
N SER A 204 0.37 -17.30 -26.51
CA SER A 204 -1.05 -17.27 -26.19
C SER A 204 -1.24 -18.20 -25.00
N TYR A 205 -1.22 -17.63 -23.80
CA TYR A 205 -1.50 -18.36 -22.58
C TYR A 205 -2.99 -18.72 -22.53
N ASP A 206 -3.30 -20.00 -22.67
CA ASP A 206 -4.66 -20.53 -22.52
C ASP A 206 -4.93 -20.90 -21.05
N PHE A 207 -5.84 -20.17 -20.41
CA PHE A 207 -6.23 -20.38 -19.01
C PHE A 207 -7.14 -21.61 -18.79
N HIS A 208 -7.61 -22.28 -19.86
CA HIS A 208 -8.59 -23.36 -19.79
C HIS A 208 -8.01 -24.78 -19.77
N LYS A 209 -6.69 -24.95 -19.89
CA LYS A 209 -6.08 -26.29 -19.80
C LYS A 209 -6.06 -26.80 -18.35
N THR A 210 -6.61 -27.99 -18.17
CA THR A 210 -6.63 -28.77 -16.92
C THR A 210 -5.24 -28.85 -16.32
N ARG A 211 -5.08 -28.17 -15.18
CA ARG A 211 -3.86 -28.19 -14.36
C ARG A 211 -3.96 -29.36 -13.40
N THR A 212 -2.85 -30.05 -13.16
CA THR A 212 -2.74 -30.96 -12.03
C THR A 212 -2.51 -30.12 -10.77
N PRO A 213 -3.50 -29.99 -9.87
CA PRO A 213 -3.26 -29.31 -8.60
C PRO A 213 -2.19 -30.07 -7.81
N VAL A 214 -1.26 -29.35 -7.19
CA VAL A 214 -0.58 -29.88 -6.01
C VAL A 214 -1.61 -29.75 -4.89
N VAL A 215 -2.49 -30.74 -4.78
CA VAL A 215 -3.56 -30.76 -3.78
C VAL A 215 -2.89 -30.86 -2.41
N VAL A 216 -2.91 -29.77 -1.65
CA VAL A 216 -2.67 -29.83 -0.22
C VAL A 216 -4.04 -29.70 0.43
N ASN A 217 -4.67 -30.84 0.71
CA ASN A 217 -5.91 -30.88 1.46
C ASN A 217 -5.61 -30.35 2.86
N TYR A 218 -6.19 -29.21 3.22
CA TYR A 218 -6.26 -28.77 4.61
C TYR A 218 -7.70 -28.95 5.05
N THR A 219 -8.04 -30.16 5.44
CA THR A 219 -9.22 -30.41 6.27
C THR A 219 -8.93 -29.92 7.68
N GLU A 220 -9.96 -29.45 8.36
CA GLU A 220 -9.97 -28.79 9.68
C GLU A 220 -9.44 -29.64 10.86
N ALA A 221 -8.84 -30.82 10.60
CA ALA A 221 -8.50 -31.79 11.63
C ALA A 221 -7.04 -31.76 12.12
N ASP A 222 -6.10 -31.14 11.41
CA ASP A 222 -4.67 -31.31 11.74
C ASP A 222 -4.01 -30.02 12.27
N ILE A 223 -4.46 -29.57 13.44
CA ILE A 223 -3.72 -28.61 14.27
C ILE A 223 -3.27 -29.33 15.54
N PRO A 224 -2.04 -29.83 15.63
CA PRO A 224 -1.42 -30.09 16.92
C PRO A 224 -1.13 -28.73 17.61
N GLY A 225 -1.44 -28.66 18.90
CA GLY A 225 -1.25 -27.48 19.75
C GLY A 225 0.21 -27.06 19.96
#